data_AF-A0ABD5DVA0-F1
#
_entry.id   AF-A0ABD5DVA0-F1
#
_cell.length_a   1.000
_cell.length_b   1.000
_cell.length_c   1.000
_cell.angle_alpha   90.00
_cell.angle_beta   90.00
_cell.angle_gamma   90.00
#
_symmetry.space_group_name_H-M   'P 1'
#
loop_
_entity.id
_entity.type
_entity.pdbx_description
1 polymer ?
#
loop_
_entity_poly.entity_id
_entity_poly.type
_entity_poly.pdbx_seq_one_letter_code
_entity_poly.pdbx_strand_id
1 'polypeptide(L)' 'FIMWGILTALAYHVVVGIRHLMMDFGYLDETLEAGKRSAKISFVITVVLSLLAGVLVW' A
#
# COMPACT_ATOMS: atom_id res chain seq x y z
N PHE A 1 13.67 5.43 14.31
CA PHE A 1 12.46 4.60 14.54
C PHE A 1 11.15 5.36 14.32
N ILE A 2 10.88 6.49 14.99
CA ILE A 2 9.62 7.25 14.80
C ILE A 2 9.41 7.68 13.34
N MET A 3 10.43 8.28 12.72
CA MET A 3 10.38 8.69 11.31
C MET A 3 10.06 7.52 10.37
N TRP A 4 10.71 6.37 10.58
CA TRP A 4 10.45 5.17 9.80
C TRP A 4 9.01 4.67 9.93
N GLY A 5 8.44 4.70 11.14
CA GLY A 5 7.04 4.35 11.39
C GLY A 5 6.07 5.29 10.68
N ILE A 6 6.33 6.60 10.72
CA ILE A 6 5.52 7.61 10.01
C ILE A 6 5.57 7.37 8.50
N LEU A 7 6.75 7.17 7.93
CA LEU A 7 6.91 6.89 6.50
C LEU A 7 6.23 5.58 6.10
N THR A 8 6.27 4.56 6.96
CA THR A 8 5.58 3.28 6.73
C THR A 8 4.06 3.46 6.73
N ALA A 9 3.51 4.21 7.70
CA ALA A 9 2.08 4.50 7.77
C ALA A 9 1.61 5.32 6.56
N LEU A 10 2.40 6.33 6.16
CA LEU A 10 2.13 7.13 4.97
C LEU A 10 2.17 6.28 3.69
N ALA A 11 3.20 5.43 3.53
CA ALA A 11 3.32 4.54 2.37
C ALA A 11 2.11 3.60 2.26
N TYR A 12 1.69 2.99 3.37
CA TYR A 12 0.48 2.16 3.41
C TYR A 12 -0.76 2.94 2.99
N HIS A 13 -0.96 4.13 3.58
CA HIS A 13 -2.12 4.97 3.30
C HIS A 13 -2.18 5.36 1.81
N VAL A 14 -1.06 5.74 1.22
CA VAL A 14 -0.98 6.09 -0.22
C VAL A 14 -1.24 4.86 -1.10
N VAL A 15 -0.61 3.72 -0.82
CA VAL A 15 -0.79 2.49 -1.63
C VAL A 15 -2.25 2.03 -1.61
N VAL A 16 -2.89 2.02 -0.44
CA VAL A 16 -4.31 1.65 -0.33
C VAL A 16 -5.21 2.73 -0.91
N GLY A 17 -4.86 4.01 -0.77
CA GLY A 17 -5.56 5.12 -1.44
C GLY A 17 -5.56 4.99 -2.96
N ILE A 18 -4.41 4.66 -3.57
CA ILE A 18 -4.32 4.36 -5.01
C ILE A 18 -5.16 3.14 -5.36
N ARG A 19 -5.13 2.07 -4.55
CA ARG A 19 -6.00 0.90 -4.74
C ARG A 19 -7.48 1.30 -4.77
N HIS A 20 -7.91 2.21 -3.89
CA HIS A 20 -9.29 2.72 -3.91
C HIS A 20 -9.59 3.48 -5.21
N LEU A 21 -8.73 4.41 -5.62
CA LEU A 21 -8.91 5.13 -6.89
C LEU A 21 -8.96 4.20 -8.11
N MET A 22 -8.18 3.11 -8.09
CA MET A 22 -8.23 2.09 -9.14
C MET A 22 -9.58 1.35 -9.17
N MET A 23 -10.22 1.13 -8.02
CA MET A 23 -11.58 0.59 -7.96
C MET A 23 -12.59 1.61 -8.48
N ASP A 24 -12.50 2.86 -8.01
CA ASP A 24 -13.42 3.95 -8.39
C ASP A 24 -13.42 4.22 -9.91
N PHE A 25 -12.27 4.06 -10.58
CA PHE A 25 -12.13 4.22 -12.03
C PHE A 25 -12.36 2.93 -12.83
N GLY A 26 -12.70 1.82 -12.19
CA GLY A 26 -12.98 0.54 -12.85
C GLY A 26 -11.75 -0.19 -13.39
N TYR A 27 -10.54 0.16 -12.93
CA TYR A 27 -9.31 -0.61 -13.25
C TYR A 27 -9.20 -1.90 -12.44
N LEU A 28 -9.91 -2.00 -11.31
CA LEU A 28 -10.02 -3.21 -10.50
C LEU A 28 -11.48 -3.58 -10.33
N ASP A 29 -11.80 -4.86 -10.56
CA ASP A 29 -13.13 -5.38 -10.29
C ASP A 29 -13.51 -5.28 -8.81
N GLU A 30 -14.77 -4.96 -8.54
CA GLU A 30 -15.33 -4.83 -7.19
C GLU A 30 -15.88 -6.16 -6.64
N THR A 31 -15.23 -7.28 -6.98
CA THR A 31 -15.58 -8.60 -6.44
C THR A 31 -14.78 -8.91 -5.17
N LEU A 32 -15.30 -9.79 -4.32
CA LEU A 32 -14.59 -10.20 -3.09
C LEU A 32 -13.22 -10.84 -3.38
N GLU A 33 -13.11 -11.60 -4.47
CA GLU A 33 -11.87 -12.24 -4.87
C GLU A 33 -10.83 -11.20 -5.32
N ALA A 34 -11.21 -10.28 -6.20
CA ALA A 34 -10.35 -9.18 -6.65
C ALA A 34 -9.97 -8.25 -5.47
N GLY A 35 -10.90 -8.00 -4.55
CA GLY A 35 -10.67 -7.25 -3.31
C GLY A 35 -9.61 -7.89 -2.42
N LYS A 36 -9.69 -9.21 -2.19
CA LYS A 36 -8.68 -9.98 -1.44
C LYS A 36 -7.32 -9.98 -2.13
N ARG A 37 -7.29 -10.17 -3.45
CA ARG A 37 -6.06 -10.19 -4.25
C ARG A 37 -5.35 -8.83 -4.20
N SER A 38 -6.07 -7.76 -4.51
CA SER A 38 -5.53 -6.39 -4.50
C SER A 38 -5.07 -5.97 -3.09
N ALA A 39 -5.79 -6.34 -2.02
CA ALA A 39 -5.36 -6.04 -0.66
C ALA A 39 -4.03 -6.75 -0.29
N LYS A 40 -3.89 -8.03 -0.62
CA LYS A 40 -2.62 -8.77 -0.40
C LYS A 40 -1.46 -8.13 -1.15
N ILE A 41 -1.68 -7.72 -2.40
CA ILE A 41 -0.68 -7.01 -3.22
C ILE A 41 -0.30 -5.67 -2.57
N SER A 42 -1.29 -4.88 -2.11
CA SER A 42 -1.03 -3.62 -1.40
C SER A 42 -0.18 -3.81 -0.14
N PHE A 43 -0.41 -4.87 0.65
CA PHE A 43 0.45 -5.20 1.80
C PHE A 43 1.89 -5.53 1.39
N VAL A 44 2.07 -6.35 0.35
CA VAL A 44 3.42 -6.69 -0.16
C VAL A 44 4.17 -5.43 -0.61
N ILE A 45 3.52 -4.57 -1.39
CA ILE A 45 4.10 -3.30 -1.84
C ILE A 45 4.46 -2.41 -0.64
N THR A 46 3.58 -2.32 0.35
CA THR A 46 3.82 -1.53 1.57
C THR A 46 5.03 -2.05 2.35
N VAL A 47 5.21 -3.37 2.48
CA VAL A 47 6.38 -3.96 3.15
C VAL A 47 7.66 -3.58 2.41
N VAL A 48 7.68 -3.70 1.08
CA VAL A 48 8.84 -3.29 0.27
C VAL A 48 9.15 -1.80 0.46
N LEU A 49 8.14 -0.93 0.39
CA LEU A 49 8.31 0.51 0.61
C LEU A 49 8.79 0.84 2.04
N SER A 50 8.30 0.12 3.05
CA SER A 50 8.73 0.27 4.43
C SER A 50 10.21 -0.09 4.59
N LEU A 51 10.69 -1.18 3.96
CA LEU A 51 12.10 -1.54 3.99
C LEU A 51 12.97 -0.49 3.30
N LEU A 52 12.57 0.01 2.13
CA LEU A 52 13.26 1.10 1.43
C LEU A 52 13.27 2.40 2.25
N ALA A 53 12.17 2.74 2.90
CA ALA A 53 12.13 3.87 3.83
C ALA A 53 13.07 3.65 5.02
N GLY A 54 13.24 2.40 5.47
CA GLY A 54 14.21 2.02 6.50
C GLY A 54 15.64 2.30 6.05
N VAL A 55 15.99 1.91 4.83
CA VAL A 55 17.30 2.21 4.19
C VAL A 55 17.51 3.72 4.01
N LEU A 56 16.46 4.49 3.74
CA LEU A 56 16.58 5.93 3.54
C LEU A 56 16.90 6.71 4.84
N VAL A 57 16.34 6.27 5.97
CA VAL A 57 16.37 7.04 7.23
C VAL A 57 17.41 6.54 8.24
N TRP A 58 18.29 5.64 7.81
CA TRP A 58 19.41 5.08 8.57
C TRP A 58 20.64 4.96 7.70
#